data_AF-A0AAJ6BIQ4-F1
#
_entry.id   AF-A0AAJ6BIQ4-F1
#
_cell.length_a   1.000
_cell.length_b   1.000
_cell.length_c   1.000
_cell.angle_alpha   90.00
_cell.angle_beta   90.00
_cell.angle_gamma   90.00
#
_symmetry.space_group_name_H-M   'P 1'
#
loop_
_entity.id
_entity.type
_entity.pdbx_description
1 polymer ?
#
loop_
_entity_poly.entity_id
_entity_poly.type
_entity_poly.pdbx_seq_one_letter_code
_entity_poly.pdbx_strand_id
1 'polypeptide(L)'
;MYAQNKSSAGPRRNGFNRPVPIRLRMGLVMRRNMEFGALGDVEGALRGEGVGLAPMSTGEASLSAGGVTVLATATARDIAEGRLKGLVVPGGSSDEASLAAVRSLIDLARANELTILAFADGVALTAERFGVEVEAEAEAAIFGGGQPTVLNERADLSKAVAALS
;
A
#
# COMPACT_ATOMS: atom_id res chain seq x y z
N MET A 1 -57.70 22.56 18.56
CA MET A 1 -56.49 21.95 19.15
C MET A 1 -55.97 20.88 18.22
N TYR A 2 -54.65 20.71 18.22
CA TYR A 2 -53.81 19.69 17.58
C TYR A 2 -53.12 20.08 16.25
N ALA A 3 -51.80 19.95 16.31
CA ALA A 3 -50.78 20.66 15.55
C ALA A 3 -50.38 19.94 14.25
N GLN A 4 -50.11 20.71 13.20
CA GLN A 4 -49.40 20.24 12.02
C GLN A 4 -47.92 20.03 12.37
N ASN A 5 -47.48 18.77 12.42
CA ASN A 5 -46.06 18.44 12.42
C ASN A 5 -45.46 18.78 11.06
N LYS A 6 -44.89 19.98 10.92
CA LYS A 6 -43.85 20.23 9.93
C LYS A 6 -42.60 19.50 10.39
N SER A 7 -42.37 18.29 9.89
CA SER A 7 -41.07 17.64 9.99
C SER A 7 -40.05 18.51 9.27
N SER A 8 -39.25 19.27 10.01
CA SER A 8 -38.07 19.94 9.50
C SER A 8 -37.10 18.86 9.03
N ALA A 9 -37.01 18.66 7.72
CA ALA A 9 -35.90 17.94 7.13
C ALA A 9 -34.64 18.79 7.39
N GLY A 10 -33.98 18.55 8.52
CA GLY A 10 -32.65 19.07 8.77
C GLY A 10 -31.70 18.57 7.68
N PRO A 11 -30.63 19.33 7.36
CA PRO A 11 -29.70 18.93 6.31
C PRO A 11 -29.14 17.55 6.64
N ARG A 12 -29.36 16.58 5.74
CA ARG A 12 -28.75 15.25 5.83
C ARG A 12 -27.25 15.44 5.78
N ARG A 13 -26.60 15.23 6.91
CA ARG A 13 -25.16 15.30 7.10
C ARG A 13 -24.48 14.43 6.01
N ASN A 14 -23.60 15.07 5.25
CA ASN A 14 -22.93 14.53 4.07
C ASN A 14 -22.25 13.16 4.29
N GLY A 15 -22.38 12.30 3.28
CA GLY A 15 -21.26 11.49 2.79
C GLY A 15 -20.76 10.37 3.69
N PHE A 16 -21.54 9.30 3.87
CA PHE A 16 -20.92 7.99 4.06
C PHE A 16 -20.15 7.66 2.78
N ASN A 17 -18.82 7.73 2.88
CA ASN A 17 -17.87 7.26 1.90
C ASN A 17 -18.28 5.84 1.48
N ARG A 18 -18.95 5.68 0.32
CA ARG A 18 -19.29 4.35 -0.17
C ARG A 18 -17.96 3.65 -0.44
N PRO A 19 -17.68 2.48 0.17
CA PRO A 19 -16.49 1.73 -0.16
C PRO A 19 -16.47 1.49 -1.67
N VAL A 20 -15.42 1.94 -2.34
CA VAL A 20 -15.23 1.65 -3.76
C VAL A 20 -15.06 0.13 -3.89
N PRO A 21 -15.78 -0.54 -4.81
CA PRO A 21 -15.61 -1.98 -5.01
C PRO A 21 -14.14 -2.30 -5.25
N ILE A 22 -13.63 -3.38 -4.64
CA ILE A 22 -12.26 -3.82 -4.88
C ILE A 22 -12.15 -4.25 -6.35
N ARG A 23 -11.26 -3.60 -7.10
CA ARG A 23 -11.00 -3.87 -8.53
C ARG A 23 -9.68 -4.61 -8.74
N LEU A 24 -8.72 -4.43 -7.84
CA LEU A 24 -7.45 -5.12 -7.86
C LEU A 24 -6.96 -5.40 -6.44
N ARG A 25 -6.04 -6.36 -6.30
CA ARG A 25 -5.43 -6.76 -5.02
C ARG A 25 -3.92 -6.57 -5.08
N MET A 26 -3.34 -5.93 -4.08
CA MET A 26 -1.89 -5.74 -3.95
C MET A 26 -1.38 -6.37 -2.65
N GLY A 27 -0.18 -6.94 -2.69
CA GLY A 27 0.49 -7.42 -1.50
C GLY A 27 0.98 -6.24 -0.66
N LEU A 28 0.68 -6.21 0.63
CA LEU A 28 1.22 -5.23 1.56
C LEU A 28 2.30 -5.89 2.40
N VAL A 29 3.56 -5.49 2.21
CA VAL A 29 4.69 -6.02 2.97
C VAL A 29 4.61 -5.52 4.41
N MET A 30 4.22 -6.39 5.33
CA MET A 30 4.06 -6.01 6.73
C MET A 30 5.43 -5.85 7.38
N ARG A 31 5.71 -4.64 7.89
CA ARG A 31 6.93 -4.30 8.62
C ARG A 31 6.56 -3.78 10.02
N ARG A 32 7.42 -4.00 11.01
CA ARG A 32 7.28 -3.36 12.33
C ARG A 32 7.44 -1.86 12.18
N ASN A 33 6.63 -1.07 12.91
CA ASN A 33 6.63 0.40 12.82
C ASN A 33 6.45 0.89 11.37
N MET A 34 5.48 0.30 10.66
CA MET A 34 5.19 0.61 9.27
C MET A 34 4.98 2.11 9.05
N GLU A 35 5.63 2.67 8.04
CA GLU A 35 5.58 4.10 7.71
C GLU A 35 5.33 4.31 6.22
N PHE A 36 4.52 5.31 5.87
CA PHE A 36 4.19 5.67 4.49
C PHE A 36 4.70 7.07 4.08
N GLY A 37 5.53 7.69 4.93
CA GLY A 37 6.04 9.05 4.75
C GLY A 37 4.95 10.13 4.78
N ALA A 38 5.23 11.28 4.18
CA ALA A 38 4.40 12.48 4.16
C ALA A 38 3.09 12.33 3.35
N LEU A 39 2.92 11.23 2.60
CA LEU A 39 1.67 10.94 1.88
C LEU A 39 0.50 10.61 2.83
N GLY A 40 0.75 10.43 4.12
CA GLY A 40 -0.29 10.28 5.15
C GLY A 40 -0.99 8.92 5.09
N ASP A 41 -2.33 8.92 5.15
CA ASP A 41 -3.13 7.68 5.09
C ASP A 41 -3.18 7.09 3.67
N VAL A 42 -2.06 6.46 3.27
CA VAL A 42 -1.90 5.76 2.00
C VAL A 42 -2.82 4.56 1.89
N GLU A 43 -3.03 3.81 2.98
CA GLU A 43 -3.94 2.66 2.93
C GLU A 43 -5.38 3.08 2.63
N GLY A 44 -5.87 4.14 3.28
CA GLY A 44 -7.16 4.73 3.01
C GLY A 44 -7.25 5.30 1.59
N ALA A 45 -6.16 5.88 1.07
CA ALA A 45 -6.08 6.33 -0.32
C ALA A 45 -6.26 5.16 -1.30
N LEU A 46 -5.46 4.09 -1.12
CA LEU A 46 -5.49 2.90 -1.97
C LEU A 46 -6.86 2.21 -1.92
N ARG A 47 -7.43 2.05 -0.72
CA ARG A 47 -8.80 1.51 -0.55
C ARG A 47 -9.84 2.40 -1.22
N GLY A 48 -9.68 3.72 -1.17
CA GLY A 48 -10.50 4.70 -1.86
C GLY A 48 -10.48 4.55 -3.39
N GLU A 49 -9.38 4.04 -3.95
CA GLU A 49 -9.25 3.73 -5.38
C GLU A 49 -9.71 2.30 -5.75
N GLY A 50 -10.24 1.54 -4.79
CA GLY A 50 -10.64 0.14 -5.00
C GLY A 50 -9.49 -0.86 -4.97
N VAL A 51 -8.37 -0.52 -4.32
CA VAL A 51 -7.27 -1.46 -4.06
C VAL A 51 -7.52 -2.24 -2.78
N GLY A 52 -7.60 -3.57 -2.92
CA GLY A 52 -7.56 -4.49 -1.80
C GLY A 52 -6.12 -4.73 -1.34
N LEU A 53 -5.77 -4.28 -0.13
CA LEU A 53 -4.47 -4.56 0.46
C LEU A 53 -4.47 -5.93 1.13
N ALA A 54 -3.51 -6.78 0.75
CA ALA A 54 -3.35 -8.12 1.26
C ALA A 54 -2.09 -8.20 2.13
N PRO A 55 -2.20 -8.18 3.47
CA PRO A 55 -1.04 -8.31 4.34
C PRO A 55 -0.19 -9.53 3.99
N MET A 56 1.11 -9.32 3.82
CA MET A 56 2.12 -10.34 3.58
C MET A 56 3.11 -10.34 4.74
N SER A 57 3.35 -11.50 5.34
CA SER A 57 4.32 -11.60 6.44
C SER A 57 5.76 -11.55 5.92
N THR A 58 6.63 -10.92 6.69
CA THR A 58 8.09 -10.91 6.50
C THR A 58 8.82 -11.77 7.54
N GLY A 59 8.09 -12.51 8.39
CA GLY A 59 8.65 -13.42 9.40
C GLY A 59 7.59 -14.12 10.27
N GLU A 60 8.03 -14.83 11.32
CA GLU A 60 7.14 -15.56 12.24
C GLU A 60 6.63 -14.73 13.43
N ALA A 61 7.21 -13.56 13.68
CA ALA A 61 6.77 -12.71 14.77
C ALA A 61 5.33 -12.20 14.52
N SER A 62 4.46 -12.37 15.52
CA SER A 62 3.10 -11.86 15.49
C SER A 62 3.09 -10.37 15.09
N LEU A 63 2.40 -10.07 14.00
CA LEU A 63 2.40 -8.75 13.36
C LEU A 63 1.52 -7.82 14.18
N SER A 64 2.08 -7.07 15.14
CA SER A 64 1.32 -6.06 15.90
C SER A 64 1.48 -4.68 15.26
N ALA A 65 0.39 -4.11 14.75
CA ALA A 65 0.31 -2.72 14.34
C ALA A 65 -0.66 -1.99 15.29
N GLY A 66 -0.16 -1.00 16.03
CA GLY A 66 -0.98 -0.25 17.00
C GLY A 66 -1.60 -1.10 18.12
N GLY A 67 -0.99 -2.25 18.46
CA GLY A 67 -1.52 -3.18 19.47
C GLY A 67 -2.47 -4.26 18.92
N VAL A 68 -2.72 -4.29 17.61
CA VAL A 68 -3.57 -5.29 16.95
C VAL A 68 -2.72 -6.29 16.17
N THR A 69 -2.92 -7.58 16.44
CA THR A 69 -2.32 -8.66 15.65
C THR A 69 -3.01 -8.77 14.29
N VAL A 70 -2.26 -8.58 13.22
CA VAL A 70 -2.72 -8.74 11.83
C VAL A 70 -2.30 -10.12 11.31
N LEU A 71 -3.24 -10.85 10.72
CA LEU A 71 -2.92 -12.11 10.03
C LEU A 71 -2.54 -11.83 8.58
N ALA A 72 -1.46 -12.46 8.10
CA ALA A 72 -1.12 -12.44 6.70
C ALA A 72 -2.24 -13.11 5.87
N THR A 73 -2.65 -12.46 4.79
CA THR A 73 -3.68 -12.96 3.86
C THR A 73 -3.15 -13.25 2.46
N ALA A 74 -1.88 -12.94 2.23
CA ALA A 74 -1.15 -13.26 1.01
C ALA A 74 0.28 -13.73 1.32
N THR A 75 0.84 -14.47 0.39
CA THR A 75 2.15 -15.13 0.48
C THR A 75 2.95 -14.92 -0.80
N ALA A 76 4.22 -15.27 -0.80
CA ALA A 76 5.06 -15.27 -2.00
C ALA A 76 4.44 -16.07 -3.17
N ARG A 77 3.67 -17.12 -2.85
CA ARG A 77 2.95 -17.92 -3.85
C ARG A 77 1.89 -17.11 -4.59
N ASP A 78 1.23 -16.16 -3.93
CA ASP A 78 0.22 -15.31 -4.58
C ASP A 78 0.85 -14.33 -5.59
N ILE A 79 2.13 -13.96 -5.42
CA ILE A 79 2.92 -13.23 -6.42
C ILE A 79 3.17 -14.14 -7.63
N ALA A 80 3.75 -15.32 -7.39
CA ALA A 80 4.14 -16.26 -8.45
C ALA A 80 2.94 -16.79 -9.27
N GLU A 81 1.75 -16.89 -8.65
CA GLU A 81 0.52 -17.31 -9.33
C GLU A 81 -0.26 -16.14 -9.97
N GLY A 82 0.27 -14.91 -9.93
CA GLY A 82 -0.36 -13.74 -10.55
C GLY A 82 -1.67 -13.28 -9.87
N ARG A 83 -1.86 -13.65 -8.60
CA ARG A 83 -3.05 -13.29 -7.81
C ARG A 83 -2.99 -11.87 -7.23
N LEU A 84 -1.81 -11.27 -7.25
CA LEU A 84 -1.56 -9.88 -6.87
C LEU A 84 -1.19 -9.07 -8.11
N LYS A 85 -1.73 -7.85 -8.21
CA LYS A 85 -1.46 -6.90 -9.30
C LYS A 85 -0.30 -5.95 -9.01
N GLY A 86 0.25 -6.02 -7.80
CA GLY A 86 1.40 -5.23 -7.40
C GLY A 86 1.79 -5.49 -5.95
N LEU A 87 2.85 -4.83 -5.53
CA LEU A 87 3.41 -4.89 -4.18
C LEU A 87 3.46 -3.48 -3.57
N VAL A 88 3.15 -3.38 -2.28
CA VAL A 88 3.29 -2.17 -1.47
C VAL A 88 4.39 -2.43 -0.45
N VAL A 89 5.46 -1.64 -0.51
CA VAL A 89 6.64 -1.75 0.35
C VAL A 89 6.73 -0.49 1.21
N PRO A 90 6.17 -0.51 2.43
CA PRO A 90 6.26 0.62 3.34
C PRO A 90 7.66 0.74 3.94
N GLY A 91 7.89 1.85 4.62
CA GLY A 91 8.98 2.00 5.56
C GLY A 91 8.79 1.17 6.82
N GLY A 92 9.82 1.15 7.67
CA GLY A 92 9.72 0.58 9.01
C GLY A 92 11.02 0.01 9.57
N SER A 93 10.89 -0.83 10.60
CA SER A 93 12.01 -1.46 11.32
C SER A 93 12.99 -2.18 10.38
N SER A 94 14.27 -2.12 10.77
CA SER A 94 15.43 -2.57 10.00
C SER A 94 16.11 -3.81 10.58
N ASP A 95 15.36 -4.70 11.25
CA ASP A 95 15.96 -5.96 11.69
C ASP A 95 16.34 -6.84 10.48
N GLU A 96 17.56 -7.41 10.52
CA GLU A 96 18.20 -8.03 9.36
C GLU A 96 17.39 -9.17 8.74
N ALA A 97 16.75 -9.99 9.59
CA ALA A 97 15.91 -11.10 9.15
C ALA A 97 14.66 -10.60 8.38
N SER A 98 13.99 -9.57 8.90
CA SER A 98 12.85 -8.96 8.19
C SER A 98 13.30 -8.28 6.90
N LEU A 99 14.46 -7.62 6.88
CA LEU A 99 15.00 -7.01 5.66
C LEU A 99 15.30 -8.04 4.56
N ALA A 100 15.87 -9.19 4.91
CA ALA A 100 16.11 -10.27 3.95
C ALA A 100 14.80 -10.79 3.33
N ALA A 101 13.74 -10.92 4.14
CA ALA A 101 12.42 -11.32 3.66
C ALA A 101 11.78 -10.24 2.75
N VAL A 102 11.87 -8.96 3.14
CA VAL A 102 11.41 -7.83 2.32
C VAL A 102 12.11 -7.82 0.97
N ARG A 103 13.44 -7.92 0.96
CA ARG A 103 14.26 -7.98 -0.28
C ARG A 103 13.84 -9.16 -1.17
N SER A 104 13.60 -10.32 -0.58
CA SER A 104 13.14 -11.51 -1.32
C SER A 104 11.76 -11.29 -1.97
N LEU A 105 10.84 -10.60 -1.28
CA LEU A 105 9.53 -10.26 -1.86
C LEU A 105 9.65 -9.23 -2.98
N ILE A 106 10.54 -8.24 -2.84
CA ILE A 106 10.82 -7.25 -3.90
C ILE A 106 11.40 -7.93 -5.13
N ASP A 107 12.39 -8.81 -4.95
CA ASP A 107 12.99 -9.57 -6.05
C ASP A 107 11.96 -10.44 -6.77
N LEU A 108 11.08 -11.10 -6.00
CA LEU A 108 10.03 -11.92 -6.57
C LEU A 108 9.00 -11.08 -7.33
N ALA A 109 8.57 -9.94 -6.78
CA ALA A 109 7.66 -9.03 -7.47
C ALA A 109 8.28 -8.48 -8.77
N ARG A 110 9.56 -8.08 -8.72
CA ARG A 110 10.33 -7.62 -9.89
C ARG A 110 10.42 -8.71 -10.95
N ALA A 111 10.76 -9.95 -10.56
CA ALA A 111 10.86 -11.08 -11.49
C ALA A 111 9.53 -11.46 -12.14
N ASN A 112 8.40 -11.09 -11.53
CA ASN A 112 7.05 -11.27 -12.07
C ASN A 112 6.48 -9.97 -12.68
N GLU A 113 7.34 -8.99 -12.95
CA GLU A 113 6.99 -7.71 -13.60
C GLU A 113 5.87 -6.94 -12.87
N LEU A 114 5.74 -7.16 -11.55
CA LEU A 114 4.75 -6.45 -10.76
C LEU A 114 5.20 -5.02 -10.49
N THR A 115 4.24 -4.09 -10.52
CA THR A 115 4.44 -2.73 -10.05
C THR A 115 4.61 -2.72 -8.53
N ILE A 116 5.62 -1.99 -8.06
CA ILE A 116 5.93 -1.84 -6.64
C ILE A 116 5.74 -0.38 -6.24
N LEU A 117 4.89 -0.13 -5.26
CA LEU A 117 4.72 1.16 -4.59
C LEU A 117 5.56 1.15 -3.31
N ALA A 118 6.65 1.91 -3.28
CA ALA A 118 7.55 1.97 -2.14
C ALA A 118 7.44 3.30 -1.41
N PHE A 119 7.63 3.28 -0.08
CA PHE A 119 7.49 4.45 0.79
C PHE A 119 8.61 4.50 1.83
N ALA A 120 8.97 5.72 2.27
CA ALA A 120 10.03 6.01 3.23
C ALA A 120 11.32 5.22 2.94
N ASP A 121 11.93 4.55 3.92
CA ASP A 121 13.13 3.73 3.71
C ASP A 121 12.89 2.52 2.77
N GLY A 122 11.63 2.14 2.55
CA GLY A 122 11.24 1.16 1.52
C GLY A 122 11.60 1.60 0.10
N VAL A 123 11.69 2.91 -0.18
CA VAL A 123 12.15 3.45 -1.47
C VAL A 123 13.59 3.06 -1.73
N ALA A 124 14.48 3.30 -0.77
CA ALA A 124 15.90 2.96 -0.88
C ALA A 124 16.10 1.44 -1.03
N LEU A 125 15.37 0.63 -0.25
CA LEU A 125 15.40 -0.83 -0.36
C LEU A 125 14.97 -1.30 -1.75
N THR A 126 13.90 -0.73 -2.30
CA THR A 126 13.40 -1.12 -3.62
C THR A 126 14.35 -0.65 -4.73
N ALA A 127 14.88 0.56 -4.65
CA ALA A 127 15.86 1.11 -5.57
C ALA A 127 17.14 0.25 -5.65
N GLU A 128 17.65 -0.18 -4.49
CA GLU A 128 18.78 -1.12 -4.38
C GLU A 128 18.53 -2.39 -5.20
N ARG A 129 17.32 -2.98 -5.08
CA ARG A 129 16.96 -4.21 -5.80
C ARG A 129 16.73 -4.01 -7.29
N PHE A 130 16.37 -2.82 -7.72
CA PHE A 130 16.23 -2.48 -9.14
C PHE A 130 17.57 -2.04 -9.77
N GLY A 131 18.59 -1.75 -8.96
CA GLY A 131 19.89 -1.25 -9.43
C GLY A 131 19.78 0.16 -10.00
N VAL A 132 18.89 0.97 -9.44
CA VAL A 132 18.58 2.34 -9.87
C VAL A 132 18.78 3.30 -8.72
N GLU A 133 19.10 4.55 -9.06
CA GLU A 133 19.14 5.63 -8.08
C GLU A 133 17.80 6.35 -8.07
N VAL A 134 17.35 6.73 -6.88
CA VAL A 134 16.20 7.60 -6.65
C VAL A 134 16.69 8.79 -5.85
N GLU A 135 16.08 9.95 -6.05
CA GLU A 135 16.41 11.17 -5.30
C GLU A 135 16.41 10.88 -3.79
N ALA A 136 17.44 11.36 -3.09
CA ALA A 136 17.67 11.01 -1.67
C ALA A 136 16.53 11.44 -0.73
N GLU A 137 15.71 12.41 -1.16
CA GLU A 137 14.57 12.95 -0.40
C GLU A 137 13.23 12.34 -0.84
N ALA A 138 13.23 11.37 -1.77
CA ALA A 138 12.00 10.76 -2.25
C ALA A 138 11.38 9.87 -1.16
N GLU A 139 10.27 10.34 -0.58
CA GLU A 139 9.53 9.60 0.44
C GLU A 139 8.57 8.54 -0.14
N ALA A 140 8.33 8.58 -1.45
CA ALA A 140 7.54 7.56 -2.13
C ALA A 140 7.91 7.46 -3.61
N ALA A 141 7.90 6.24 -4.15
CA ALA A 141 8.19 6.00 -5.56
C ALA A 141 7.50 4.73 -6.10
N ILE A 142 7.23 4.74 -7.39
CA ILE A 142 6.75 3.59 -8.17
C ILE A 142 7.93 2.96 -8.89
N PHE A 143 8.04 1.64 -8.81
CA PHE A 143 8.98 0.84 -9.57
C PHE A 143 8.23 -0.14 -10.47
N GLY A 144 8.66 -0.25 -11.73
CA GLY A 144 8.13 -1.22 -12.69
C GLY A 144 8.65 -0.95 -14.09
N GLY A 145 9.14 -1.99 -14.80
CA GLY A 145 9.50 -1.99 -16.24
C GLY A 145 10.45 -0.91 -16.79
N GLY A 146 10.86 0.08 -16.01
CA GLY A 146 11.54 1.30 -16.45
C GLY A 146 12.04 2.16 -15.28
N GLN A 147 12.22 3.46 -15.52
CA GLN A 147 12.74 4.38 -14.50
C GLN A 147 11.74 4.58 -13.35
N PRO A 148 12.21 4.63 -12.08
CA PRO A 148 11.34 4.92 -10.95
C PRO A 148 10.62 6.25 -11.13
N THR A 149 9.35 6.28 -10.73
CA THR A 149 8.54 7.51 -10.73
C THR A 149 8.32 7.97 -9.29
N VAL A 150 8.92 9.09 -8.90
CA VAL A 150 8.73 9.69 -7.57
C VAL A 150 7.30 10.18 -7.40
N LEU A 151 6.72 9.95 -6.21
CA LEU A 151 5.37 10.38 -5.85
C LEU A 151 5.45 11.49 -4.82
N ASN A 152 4.99 12.68 -5.21
CA ASN A 152 5.01 13.87 -4.35
C ASN A 152 3.65 14.14 -3.71
N GLU A 153 2.57 13.74 -4.38
CA GLU A 153 1.21 13.99 -3.90
C GLU A 153 0.28 12.80 -4.09
N ARG A 154 -0.84 12.81 -3.35
CA ARG A 154 -1.86 11.76 -3.40
C ARG A 154 -2.45 11.55 -4.80
N ALA A 155 -2.48 12.59 -5.62
CA ALA A 155 -2.95 12.51 -7.00
C ALA A 155 -2.06 11.58 -7.85
N ASP A 156 -0.76 11.49 -7.56
CA ASP A 156 0.14 10.61 -8.29
C ASP A 156 -0.10 9.15 -7.93
N LEU A 157 -0.46 8.86 -6.67
CA LEU A 157 -0.88 7.53 -6.23
C LEU A 157 -2.15 7.06 -6.95
N SER A 158 -3.12 7.95 -7.14
CA SER A 158 -4.36 7.65 -7.89
C SER A 158 -4.06 7.29 -9.36
N LYS A 159 -3.20 8.08 -10.03
CA LYS A 159 -2.74 7.78 -11.40
C LYS A 159 -2.02 6.43 -11.48
N ALA A 160 -1.18 6.12 -10.49
CA ALA A 160 -0.48 4.84 -10.39
C ALA A 160 -1.43 3.66 -10.35
N VAL A 161 -2.44 3.73 -9.48
CA VAL A 161 -3.45 2.68 -9.33
C VAL A 161 -4.30 2.55 -10.59
N ALA A 162 -4.69 3.66 -11.21
CA ALA A 162 -5.45 3.64 -12.46
C ALA A 162 -4.71 2.96 -13.62
N ALA A 163 -3.38 2.98 -13.63
CA ALA A 163 -2.58 2.28 -14.63
C ALA A 163 -2.50 0.75 -14.42
N LEU A 164 -2.92 0.24 -13.25
CA LEU A 164 -2.88 -1.19 -12.90
C LEU A 164 -4.18 -1.93 -13.18
N SER A 165 -5.27 -1.20 -13.48
CA SER A 165 -6.62 -1.74 -13.75
C SER A 165 -6.86 -1.96 -15.24
#